data_AF-A0A9W8TW66-F1
#
_entry.id   AF-A0A9W8TW66-F1
#
_cell.length_a   1.000
_cell.length_b   1.000
_cell.length_c   1.000
_cell.angle_alpha   90.00
_cell.angle_beta   90.00
_cell.angle_gamma   90.00
#
_symmetry.space_group_name_H-M   'P 1'
#
loop_
_entity.id
_entity.type
_entity.pdbx_description
1 polymer ?
#
loop_
_entity_poly.entity_id
_entity_poly.type
_entity_poly.pdbx_seq_one_letter_code
_entity_poly.pdbx_strand_id
1 'polypeptide(L)'
;MKFESQARVLKAIAEINENEEKHSTLIRSQTNLDKKSKSDQEIPGEEYGEPPVEGGPKTAEVVEDFTPSNKLLEEIDICKELSADQVKTLQQILVRNKEAFGLDGRLGNYSEEVEIPMLPNAKPIALPPIPLSPANREVVDKQIDSWLKLNVIEPSKSPWAAPVFIVWRKSKPRL
;
A
#
# COMPACT_ATOMS: atom_id res chain seq x y z
N MET A 1 -47.14 -5.47 2.88
CA MET A 1 -46.32 -6.51 2.22
C MET A 1 -44.86 -6.09 1.90
N LYS A 2 -44.32 -4.96 2.43
CA LYS A 2 -42.91 -4.53 2.20
C LYS A 2 -42.01 -4.55 3.44
N PHE A 3 -42.57 -4.81 4.63
CA PHE A 3 -41.82 -4.81 5.90
C PHE A 3 -41.27 -6.20 6.26
N GLU A 4 -41.94 -7.29 5.85
CA GLU A 4 -41.49 -8.66 6.15
C GLU A 4 -40.25 -9.08 5.34
N SER A 5 -40.05 -8.51 4.14
CA SER A 5 -38.88 -8.78 3.31
C SER A 5 -37.61 -8.15 3.91
N GLN A 6 -37.72 -6.94 4.47
CA GLN A 6 -36.60 -6.24 5.10
C GLN A 6 -36.16 -6.92 6.41
N ALA A 7 -37.10 -7.43 7.20
CA ALA A 7 -36.81 -8.17 8.42
C ALA A 7 -36.05 -9.48 8.16
N ARG A 8 -36.35 -10.17 7.05
CA ARG A 8 -35.63 -11.40 6.65
C ARG A 8 -34.19 -11.12 6.22
N VAL A 9 -33.96 -10.03 5.50
CA VAL A 9 -32.61 -9.62 5.07
C VAL A 9 -31.74 -9.25 6.26
N LEU A 10 -32.27 -8.51 7.23
CA LEU A 10 -31.52 -8.14 8.44
C LEU A 10 -31.16 -9.36 9.28
N LYS A 11 -32.06 -10.36 9.36
CA LYS A 11 -31.80 -11.59 10.09
C LYS A 11 -30.72 -12.46 9.43
N ALA A 12 -30.73 -12.52 8.10
CA ALA A 12 -29.70 -13.23 7.33
C ALA A 12 -28.31 -12.57 7.48
N ILE A 13 -28.24 -11.24 7.51
CA ILE A 13 -26.97 -10.51 7.72
C ILE A 13 -26.42 -10.76 9.14
N ALA A 14 -27.30 -10.79 10.15
CA ALA A 14 -26.89 -11.09 11.53
C ALA A 14 -26.34 -12.53 11.67
N GLU A 15 -26.97 -13.51 11.04
CA GLU A 15 -26.51 -14.91 11.04
C GLU A 15 -25.18 -15.10 10.29
N ILE A 16 -24.94 -14.35 9.21
CA ILE A 16 -23.66 -14.37 8.49
C ILE A 16 -22.53 -13.80 9.36
N ASN A 17 -22.77 -12.67 10.04
CA ASN A 17 -21.76 -12.07 10.94
C ASN A 17 -21.43 -12.98 12.14
N GLU A 18 -22.42 -13.63 12.76
CA GLU A 18 -22.19 -14.59 13.84
C GLU A 18 -21.40 -15.83 13.38
N ASN A 19 -21.48 -16.18 12.09
CA ASN A 19 -20.77 -17.32 11.53
C ASN A 19 -19.34 -16.95 11.12
N GLU A 20 -19.08 -15.70 10.70
CA GLU A 20 -17.73 -15.20 10.43
C GLU A 20 -16.89 -15.07 11.72
N GLU A 21 -17.49 -14.64 12.84
CA GLU A 21 -16.77 -14.60 14.12
C GLU A 21 -16.30 -15.99 14.59
N LYS A 22 -17.09 -17.03 14.33
CA LYS A 22 -16.76 -18.43 14.71
C LYS A 22 -15.58 -19.02 13.92
N HIS A 23 -15.24 -18.45 12.76
CA HIS A 23 -14.18 -18.94 11.87
C HIS A 23 -12.92 -18.06 11.83
N SER A 24 -12.89 -16.93 12.56
CA SER A 24 -11.70 -16.07 12.62
C SER A 24 -10.63 -16.63 13.57
N THR A 25 -9.77 -17.51 13.06
CA THR A 25 -8.59 -17.94 13.80
C THR A 25 -7.54 -16.81 13.76
N LEU A 26 -7.45 -16.02 14.82
CA LEU A 26 -6.38 -15.02 15.02
C LEU A 26 -5.02 -15.73 15.07
N ILE A 27 -4.27 -15.72 13.97
CA ILE A 27 -2.88 -16.18 13.96
C ILE A 27 -2.02 -15.08 14.60
N ARG A 28 -1.76 -15.22 15.91
CA ARG A 28 -0.79 -14.40 16.63
C ARG A 28 0.61 -14.99 16.39
N SER A 29 1.42 -14.34 15.56
CA SER A 29 2.83 -14.69 15.44
C SER A 29 3.53 -14.39 16.78
N GLN A 30 4.11 -15.42 17.38
CA GLN A 30 5.03 -15.26 18.51
C GLN A 30 6.45 -15.25 17.94
N THR A 31 7.16 -14.13 18.07
CA THR A 31 8.59 -14.07 17.75
C THR A 31 9.40 -14.42 19.00
N ASN A 32 9.95 -15.63 19.05
CA ASN A 32 11.01 -15.96 20.01
C ASN A 32 12.33 -15.38 19.49
N LEU A 33 12.84 -14.37 20.17
CA LEU A 33 14.15 -13.76 19.91
C LEU A 33 15.24 -14.56 20.63
N ASP A 34 15.64 -15.67 20.02
CA ASP A 34 16.87 -16.35 20.45
C ASP A 34 18.09 -15.66 19.85
N LYS A 35 18.91 -15.08 20.74
CA LYS A 35 20.20 -14.49 20.40
C LYS A 35 21.12 -15.55 19.80
N LYS A 36 21.57 -15.38 18.55
CA LYS A 36 22.81 -16.02 18.11
C LYS A 36 23.64 -15.16 17.14
N SER A 37 24.89 -15.07 17.56
CA SER A 37 26.14 -14.52 17.02
C SER A 37 26.39 -14.57 15.50
N LYS A 38 27.04 -13.50 15.03
CA LYS A 38 27.90 -13.33 13.84
C LYS A 38 28.26 -14.60 13.04
N SER A 39 28.01 -14.54 11.73
CA SER A 39 28.93 -15.02 10.70
C SER A 39 28.65 -14.26 9.40
N ASP A 40 29.67 -13.58 8.88
CA ASP A 40 29.67 -13.08 7.50
C ASP A 40 29.50 -14.28 6.56
N GLN A 41 28.34 -14.34 5.90
CA GLN A 41 28.15 -15.21 4.75
C GLN A 41 27.52 -14.37 3.65
N GLU A 42 28.29 -14.18 2.58
CA GLU A 42 27.79 -13.81 1.27
C GLU A 42 26.66 -14.79 0.92
N ILE A 43 25.47 -14.28 0.58
CA ILE A 43 24.35 -15.11 0.13
C ILE A 43 24.38 -15.12 -1.40
N PRO A 44 24.72 -16.26 -2.05
CA PRO A 44 24.58 -16.43 -3.49
C PRO A 44 23.11 -16.55 -3.89
N GLY A 45 22.80 -16.02 -5.08
CA GLY A 45 21.66 -16.30 -5.96
C GLY A 45 20.36 -16.89 -5.41
N GLU A 46 19.28 -16.11 -5.56
CA GLU A 46 17.94 -16.52 -6.03
C GLU A 46 17.53 -18.01 -5.88
N GLU A 47 16.63 -18.35 -4.93
CA GLU A 47 15.59 -19.39 -5.20
C GLU A 47 14.45 -19.56 -4.17
N TYR A 48 14.27 -18.73 -3.13
CA TYR A 48 13.19 -18.99 -2.16
C TYR A 48 12.43 -17.72 -1.77
N GLY A 49 11.61 -17.23 -2.71
CA GLY A 49 10.48 -16.39 -2.40
C GLY A 49 9.27 -16.97 -3.11
N GLU A 50 8.28 -17.45 -2.36
CA GLU A 50 6.96 -17.71 -2.94
C GLU A 50 6.52 -16.48 -3.75
N PRO A 51 5.81 -16.65 -4.87
CA PRO A 51 5.32 -15.52 -5.65
C PRO A 51 4.53 -14.58 -4.72
N PRO A 52 4.74 -13.25 -4.81
CA PRO A 52 4.09 -12.30 -3.91
C PRO A 52 2.59 -12.52 -3.91
N VAL A 53 2.01 -12.74 -2.73
CA VAL A 53 0.55 -12.81 -2.56
C VAL A 53 -0.05 -11.48 -3.03
N GLU A 54 -0.90 -11.53 -4.03
CA GLU A 54 -1.60 -10.38 -4.59
C GLU A 54 -2.66 -9.89 -3.59
N GLY A 55 -2.58 -8.62 -3.16
CA GLY A 55 -3.65 -8.00 -2.36
C GLY A 55 -3.32 -7.56 -0.92
N GLY A 56 -2.06 -7.27 -0.58
CA GLY A 56 -1.72 -6.55 0.67
C GLY A 56 -1.92 -5.02 0.57
N PRO A 57 -1.89 -4.27 1.69
CA PRO A 57 -2.05 -2.80 1.67
C PRO A 57 -1.05 -2.15 0.68
N LYS A 58 -1.58 -1.31 -0.21
CA LYS A 58 -0.88 -0.70 -1.36
C LYS A 58 0.19 0.34 -1.01
N THR A 59 0.68 0.40 0.23
CA THR A 59 1.79 1.30 0.59
C THR A 59 3.13 0.90 -0.03
N ALA A 60 3.22 -0.29 -0.63
CA ALA A 60 4.45 -0.90 -1.15
C ALA A 60 4.72 -0.69 -2.66
N GLU A 61 3.90 0.10 -3.36
CA GLU A 61 4.06 0.31 -4.80
C GLU A 61 4.69 1.68 -5.09
N VAL A 62 6.03 1.74 -5.16
CA VAL A 62 6.69 2.76 -5.98
C VAL A 62 6.49 2.30 -7.43
N VAL A 63 5.42 2.78 -8.05
CA VAL A 63 5.23 2.74 -9.50
C VAL A 63 5.93 3.99 -10.04
N GLU A 64 7.08 3.81 -10.68
CA GLU A 64 7.72 4.87 -11.46
C GLU A 64 7.14 4.98 -12.87
N ASP A 65 5.88 4.59 -13.07
CA ASP A 65 5.20 4.86 -14.34
C ASP A 65 4.68 6.29 -14.26
N PHE A 66 5.63 7.22 -14.29
CA PHE A 66 5.36 8.64 -14.48
C PHE A 66 4.81 8.80 -15.89
N THR A 67 3.48 8.68 -16.00
CA THR A 67 2.78 9.02 -17.22
C THR A 67 2.33 10.47 -17.14
N PRO A 68 2.91 11.37 -17.95
CA PRO A 68 2.47 12.75 -17.96
C PRO A 68 1.07 12.83 -18.58
N SER A 69 0.23 13.72 -18.07
CA SER A 69 -1.17 13.82 -18.50
C SER A 69 -1.35 14.08 -19.99
N ASN A 70 -0.36 14.70 -20.64
CA ASN A 70 -0.40 14.98 -22.08
C ASN A 70 -0.24 13.73 -22.96
N LYS A 71 0.33 12.65 -22.44
CA LYS A 71 0.54 11.37 -23.15
C LYS A 71 -0.54 10.33 -22.85
N LEU A 72 -1.59 10.70 -22.11
CA LEU A 72 -2.63 9.77 -21.69
C LEU A 72 -3.19 8.92 -22.84
N LEU A 73 -3.47 9.52 -23.99
CA LEU A 73 -4.05 8.79 -25.13
C LEU A 73 -3.03 7.96 -25.92
N GLU A 74 -1.73 8.23 -25.75
CA GLU A 74 -0.64 7.50 -26.41
C GLU A 74 -0.30 6.22 -25.64
N GLU A 75 -0.39 6.26 -24.31
CA GLU A 75 -0.06 5.13 -23.42
C GLU A 75 -1.22 4.12 -23.28
N ILE A 76 -2.44 4.51 -23.66
CA ILE A 76 -3.61 3.63 -23.54
C ILE A 76 -3.74 2.73 -24.77
N ASP A 77 -3.72 1.41 -24.55
CA ASP A 77 -4.06 0.44 -25.58
C ASP A 77 -5.59 0.36 -25.76
N ILE A 78 -6.08 0.83 -26.91
CA ILE A 78 -7.50 0.81 -27.27
C ILE A 78 -7.75 -0.37 -28.22
N CYS A 79 -8.76 -1.19 -27.90
CA CYS A 79 -9.13 -2.34 -28.72
C CYS A 79 -9.40 -1.97 -30.19
N LYS A 80 -8.81 -2.73 -31.11
CA LYS A 80 -8.87 -2.50 -32.57
C LYS A 80 -10.24 -2.82 -33.19
N GLU A 81 -11.11 -3.52 -32.46
CA GLU A 81 -12.45 -3.90 -32.93
C GLU A 81 -13.50 -2.79 -32.77
N LEU A 82 -13.14 -1.69 -32.08
CA LEU A 82 -14.03 -0.56 -31.88
C LEU A 82 -14.22 0.24 -33.16
N SER A 83 -15.45 0.70 -33.42
CA SER A 83 -15.71 1.63 -34.51
C SER A 83 -15.06 2.99 -34.23
N ALA A 84 -14.81 3.78 -35.28
CA ALA A 84 -14.22 5.11 -35.14
C ALA A 84 -15.02 6.02 -34.17
N ASP A 85 -16.35 5.90 -34.18
CA ASP A 85 -17.23 6.66 -33.30
C ASP A 85 -17.11 6.21 -31.84
N GLN A 86 -16.96 4.91 -31.59
CA GLN A 86 -16.76 4.37 -30.25
C GLN A 86 -15.39 4.79 -29.69
N VAL A 87 -14.33 4.72 -30.49
CA VAL A 87 -12.99 5.17 -30.09
C VAL A 87 -13.02 6.65 -29.72
N LYS A 88 -13.66 7.48 -30.54
CA LYS A 88 -13.80 8.91 -30.27
C LYS A 88 -14.56 9.19 -28.96
N THR A 89 -15.64 8.45 -28.72
CA THR A 89 -16.43 8.57 -27.48
C THR A 89 -15.61 8.16 -26.26
N LEU A 90 -14.85 7.06 -26.36
CA LEU A 90 -13.97 6.59 -25.30
C LEU A 90 -12.87 7.60 -24.98
N GLN A 91 -12.18 8.13 -26.00
CA GLN A 91 -11.15 9.16 -25.82
C GLN A 91 -11.70 10.40 -25.10
N GLN A 92 -12.93 10.83 -25.43
CA GLN A 92 -13.59 11.93 -24.74
C GLN A 92 -13.83 11.63 -23.25
N ILE A 93 -14.26 10.41 -22.92
CA ILE A 93 -14.46 9.98 -21.53
C ILE A 93 -13.13 9.95 -20.77
N LEU A 94 -12.06 9.43 -21.39
CA LEU A 94 -10.73 9.35 -20.78
C LEU A 94 -10.18 10.74 -20.46
N VAL A 95 -10.23 11.66 -21.43
CA VAL A 95 -9.76 13.05 -21.23
C VAL A 95 -10.62 13.78 -20.20
N ARG A 96 -11.95 13.60 -20.25
CA ARG A 96 -12.87 14.21 -19.28
C ARG A 96 -12.58 13.75 -17.85
N ASN A 97 -12.20 12.49 -17.67
CA ASN A 97 -11.93 11.88 -16.36
C ASN A 97 -10.43 11.70 -16.09
N LYS A 98 -9.55 12.48 -16.73
CA LYS A 98 -8.09 12.38 -16.57
C LYS A 98 -7.63 12.41 -15.10
N GLU A 99 -8.35 13.15 -14.26
CA GLU A 99 -8.04 13.30 -12.83
C GLU A 99 -8.24 12.00 -12.02
N ALA A 100 -9.02 11.05 -12.53
CA ALA A 100 -9.25 9.75 -11.90
C ALA A 100 -8.04 8.79 -12.06
N PHE A 101 -7.09 9.12 -12.95
CA PHE A 101 -5.88 8.34 -13.17
C PHE A 101 -4.70 8.96 -12.40
N GLY A 102 -3.75 8.11 -11.99
CA GLY A 102 -2.52 8.50 -11.28
C GLY A 102 -1.48 9.12 -12.22
N LEU A 103 -1.85 10.19 -12.91
CA LEU A 103 -1.00 10.90 -13.87
C LEU A 103 -0.11 11.92 -13.16
N ASP A 104 0.99 12.30 -13.81
CA ASP A 104 1.94 13.32 -13.35
C ASP A 104 2.55 13.02 -11.96
N GLY A 105 2.56 11.75 -11.53
CA GLY A 105 3.01 11.35 -10.20
C GLY A 105 2.11 11.88 -9.06
N ARG A 106 0.87 12.27 -9.37
CA ARG A 106 -0.08 12.79 -8.39
C ARG A 106 -0.69 11.65 -7.58
N LEU A 107 -0.72 11.84 -6.26
CA LEU A 107 -1.45 10.97 -5.35
C LEU A 107 -2.88 11.48 -5.17
N GLY A 108 -3.81 10.54 -4.92
CA GLY A 108 -5.15 10.88 -4.47
C GLY A 108 -5.11 11.49 -3.08
N ASN A 109 -5.99 12.45 -2.81
CA ASN A 109 -6.18 13.04 -1.49
C ASN A 109 -7.67 13.01 -1.14
N TYR A 110 -7.98 12.54 0.07
CA TYR A 110 -9.33 12.57 0.63
C TYR A 110 -9.27 13.41 1.90
N SER A 111 -10.07 14.47 1.96
CA SER A 111 -9.97 15.54 2.95
C SER A 111 -10.65 15.19 4.28
N GLU A 112 -10.34 14.03 4.84
CA GLU A 112 -10.84 13.60 6.14
C GLU A 112 -9.70 13.19 7.05
N GLU A 113 -9.86 13.47 8.33
CA GLU A 113 -8.93 13.06 9.37
C GLU A 113 -9.40 11.75 9.99
N VAL A 114 -8.45 10.84 10.25
CA VAL A 114 -8.74 9.54 10.86
C VAL A 114 -8.12 9.49 12.25
N GLU A 115 -8.94 9.26 13.25
CA GLU A 115 -8.47 8.98 14.61
C GLU A 115 -8.11 7.51 14.79
N ILE A 116 -6.93 7.24 15.37
CA ILE A 116 -6.48 5.89 15.69
C ILE A 116 -6.77 5.61 17.18
N PRO A 117 -7.77 4.76 17.51
CA PRO A 117 -8.08 4.44 18.90
C PRO A 117 -6.96 3.63 19.55
N MET A 118 -6.53 4.06 20.74
CA MET A 118 -5.47 3.41 21.50
C MET A 118 -6.05 2.47 22.56
N LEU A 119 -5.30 1.42 22.88
CA LEU A 119 -5.63 0.56 24.03
C LEU A 119 -5.55 1.37 25.34
N PRO A 120 -6.38 1.03 26.35
CA PRO A 120 -6.29 1.65 27.67
C PRO A 120 -4.88 1.54 28.26
N ASN A 121 -4.34 2.66 28.77
CA ASN A 121 -2.99 2.76 29.37
C ASN A 121 -1.82 2.50 28.41
N ALA A 122 -2.01 2.62 27.09
CA ALA A 122 -0.91 2.56 26.13
C ALA A 122 0.14 3.65 26.43
N LYS A 123 1.42 3.25 26.45
CA LYS A 123 2.56 4.15 26.66
C LYS A 123 3.39 4.27 25.39
N PRO A 124 3.95 5.44 25.09
CA PRO A 124 4.84 5.62 23.96
C PRO A 124 6.05 4.68 23.98
N ILE A 125 6.40 4.18 22.79
CA ILE A 125 7.57 3.35 22.56
C ILE A 125 8.40 4.03 21.47
N ALA A 126 9.67 4.30 21.78
CA ALA A 126 10.66 4.80 20.83
C ALA A 126 11.82 3.81 20.71
N LEU A 127 11.96 3.24 19.51
CA LEU A 127 13.07 2.35 19.18
C LEU A 127 14.16 3.12 18.41
N PRO A 128 15.45 2.80 18.64
CA PRO A 128 16.54 3.47 17.93
C PRO A 128 16.55 3.09 16.45
N PRO A 129 17.01 4.00 15.55
CA PRO A 129 17.23 3.68 14.15
C PRO A 129 18.25 2.56 13.97
N ILE A 130 18.07 1.74 12.94
CA ILE A 130 18.99 0.66 12.62
C ILE A 130 20.17 1.21 11.80
N PRO A 131 21.41 0.79 12.08
CA PRO A 131 22.54 1.15 11.24
C PRO A 131 22.36 0.64 9.81
N LEU A 132 22.45 1.55 8.84
CA LEU A 132 22.36 1.24 7.41
C LEU A 132 23.72 1.43 6.73
N SER A 133 23.99 0.62 5.72
CA SER A 133 25.12 0.86 4.81
C SER A 133 24.93 2.17 4.05
N PRO A 134 26.01 2.81 3.54
CA PRO A 134 25.88 4.05 2.75
C PRO A 134 24.92 3.92 1.56
N ALA A 135 24.98 2.80 0.84
CA ALA A 135 24.10 2.53 -0.30
C ALA A 135 22.62 2.42 0.13
N ASN A 136 22.35 1.72 1.22
CA ASN A 136 20.99 1.61 1.75
C ASN A 136 20.46 2.96 2.24
N ARG A 137 21.32 3.76 2.87
CA ARG A 137 20.96 5.10 3.34
C ARG A 137 20.55 6.01 2.18
N GLU A 138 21.28 5.98 1.06
CA GLU A 138 20.93 6.77 -0.13
C GLU A 138 19.53 6.41 -0.66
N VAL A 139 19.16 5.13 -0.64
CA VAL A 139 17.83 4.68 -1.02
C VAL A 139 16.76 5.22 -0.08
N VAL A 140 16.99 5.15 1.23
CA VAL A 140 16.07 5.70 2.24
C VAL A 140 15.89 7.20 2.04
N ASP A 141 16.99 7.94 1.94
CA ASP A 141 16.98 9.39 1.81
C ASP A 141 16.18 9.83 0.57
N LYS A 142 16.40 9.19 -0.59
CA LYS A 142 15.63 9.46 -1.83
C LYS A 142 14.13 9.23 -1.68
N GLN A 143 13.72 8.15 -0.99
CA GLN A 143 12.30 7.88 -0.79
C GLN A 143 11.66 8.88 0.17
N ILE A 144 12.35 9.20 1.28
CA ILE A 144 11.88 10.19 2.25
C ILE A 144 11.70 11.54 1.57
N ASP A 145 12.65 11.98 0.74
CA ASP A 145 12.55 13.22 -0.03
C ASP A 145 11.34 13.21 -0.99
N SER A 146 11.09 12.08 -1.65
CA SER A 146 9.93 11.90 -2.52
C SER A 146 8.61 12.02 -1.75
N TRP A 147 8.49 11.34 -0.60
CA TRP A 147 7.29 11.41 0.24
C TRP A 147 7.07 12.78 0.86
N LEU A 148 8.13 13.49 1.25
CA LEU A 148 8.05 14.88 1.71
C LEU A 148 7.53 15.79 0.59
N LYS A 149 8.08 15.66 -0.63
CA LYS A 149 7.63 16.44 -1.80
C LYS A 149 6.16 16.18 -2.16
N LEU A 150 5.70 14.95 -1.96
CA LEU A 150 4.31 14.53 -2.20
C LEU A 150 3.38 14.82 -1.02
N ASN A 151 3.88 15.41 0.08
CA ASN A 151 3.14 15.65 1.32
C ASN A 151 2.48 14.39 1.91
N VAL A 152 3.11 13.22 1.72
CA VAL A 152 2.68 11.95 2.32
C VAL A 152 3.12 11.87 3.78
N ILE A 153 4.27 12.46 4.09
CA ILE A 153 4.85 12.55 5.44
C ILE A 153 5.25 13.98 5.74
N GLU A 154 5.43 14.28 7.02
CA GLU A 154 5.94 15.56 7.50
C GLU A 154 6.93 15.38 8.66
N PRO A 155 7.83 16.35 8.90
CA PRO A 155 8.68 16.34 10.08
C PRO A 155 7.86 16.45 11.36
N SER A 156 8.11 15.58 12.32
CA SER A 156 7.41 15.59 13.62
C SER A 156 8.35 15.35 14.80
N LYS A 157 7.90 15.71 16.00
CA LYS A 157 8.59 15.42 17.28
C LYS A 157 7.69 14.52 18.12
N SER A 158 7.81 13.21 17.90
CA SER A 158 6.95 12.21 18.54
C SER A 158 7.69 11.44 19.64
N PRO A 159 7.03 11.12 20.77
CA PRO A 159 7.55 10.14 21.72
C PRO A 159 7.42 8.70 21.20
N TRP A 160 6.76 8.49 20.06
CA TRP A 160 6.67 7.23 19.34
C TRP A 160 7.69 7.19 18.20
N ALA A 161 8.45 6.10 18.10
CA ALA A 161 9.38 5.89 16.99
C ALA A 161 9.55 4.40 16.69
N ALA A 162 9.50 4.07 15.39
CA ALA A 162 9.81 2.74 14.88
C ALA A 162 10.99 2.82 13.90
N PRO A 163 11.87 1.81 13.85
CA PRO A 163 12.99 1.79 12.92
C PRO A 163 12.50 1.50 11.50
N VAL A 164 13.23 2.05 10.53
CA VAL A 164 12.98 1.86 9.10
C VAL A 164 13.86 0.72 8.58
N PHE A 165 13.32 -0.10 7.69
CA PHE A 165 14.02 -1.23 7.07
C PHE A 165 13.89 -1.16 5.55
N ILE A 166 14.78 -1.86 4.84
CA ILE A 166 14.69 -2.02 3.39
C ILE A 166 14.41 -3.48 3.08
N VAL A 167 13.39 -3.72 2.27
CA VAL A 167 13.03 -5.03 1.72
C VAL A 167 13.23 -5.00 0.21
N TRP A 168 13.92 -5.99 -0.32
CA TRP A 168 14.18 -6.10 -1.76
C TRP A 168 13.13 -7.00 -2.42
N ARG A 169 12.51 -6.53 -3.51
CA ARG A 169 11.58 -7.31 -4.34
C ARG A 169 11.92 -7.12 -5.80
N LYS A 170 12.18 -8.22 -6.52
CA LYS A 170 12.60 -8.19 -7.94
C LYS A 170 13.75 -7.18 -8.18
N SER A 171 14.75 -7.19 -7.30
CA SER A 171 15.89 -6.27 -7.30
C SER A 171 15.56 -4.78 -7.10
N LYS A 172 14.32 -4.45 -6.69
CA LYS A 172 13.91 -3.09 -6.34
C LYS A 172 13.81 -2.95 -4.82
N PRO A 173 14.44 -1.93 -4.21
CA PRO A 173 14.31 -1.70 -2.78
C PRO A 173 12.93 -1.10 -2.45
N ARG A 174 12.44 -1.42 -1.26
CA ARG A 174 11.17 -0.96 -0.68
C ARG A 174 11.38 -0.65 0.80
N LEU A 175 10.75 0.41 1.27
CA LEU A 175 10.74 0.82 2.67
C LEU A 175 9.44 0.40 3.36
#